data_AF-A0A7K4NXY4-F1
#
_entry.id   AF-A0A7K4NXY4-F1
#
_cell.length_a   1.000
_cell.length_b   1.000
_cell.length_c   1.000
_cell.angle_alpha   90.00
_cell.angle_beta   90.00
_cell.angle_gamma   90.00
#
_symmetry.space_group_name_H-M   'P 1'
#
loop_
_entity.id
_entity.type
_entity.pdbx_description
1 polymer ?
#
loop_
_entity_poly.entity_id
_entity_poly.type
_entity_poly.pdbx_seq_one_letter_code
_entity_poly.pdbx_strand_id
1 'polypeptide(L)'
;MRKIPRPFKMPWGNGMVVQEASITSKYHEPTVQLLQFDNGDKAIRFCSYNKGRFSRVPLMIDEKDLRKFASAIKKEKEIYKFISRLS
;
A
#
# COMPACT_ATOMS: atom_id res chain seq x y z
N MET A 1 -11.34 -2.20 -5.73
CA MET A 1 -10.14 -2.55 -4.94
C MET A 1 -9.69 -3.95 -5.31
N ARG A 2 -8.38 -4.24 -5.24
CA ARG A 2 -7.84 -5.57 -5.56
C ARG A 2 -8.25 -6.56 -4.48
N LYS A 3 -8.44 -7.83 -4.85
CA LYS A 3 -8.75 -8.87 -3.87
C LYS A 3 -7.56 -9.08 -2.94
N ILE A 4 -7.86 -9.17 -1.64
CA ILE A 4 -6.93 -9.50 -0.55
C ILE A 4 -7.48 -10.71 0.22
N PRO A 5 -6.62 -11.59 0.78
CA PRO A 5 -5.18 -11.54 0.66
C PRO A 5 -4.71 -11.98 -0.74
N ARG A 6 -3.54 -11.49 -1.18
CA ARG A 6 -2.93 -11.92 -2.46
C ARG A 6 -1.42 -12.11 -2.33
N PRO A 7 -0.82 -13.06 -3.05
CA PRO A 7 0.60 -13.32 -2.92
C PRO A 7 1.44 -12.16 -3.47
N PHE A 8 2.61 -11.96 -2.89
CA PHE A 8 3.71 -11.22 -3.47
C PHE A 8 4.98 -12.09 -3.45
N LYS A 9 5.89 -11.82 -4.40
CA LYS A 9 7.21 -12.45 -4.43
C LYS A 9 8.27 -11.38 -4.63
N MET A 10 9.29 -11.37 -3.79
CA MET A 10 10.46 -10.50 -3.89
C MET A 10 11.74 -11.35 -3.83
N PRO A 11 12.87 -10.87 -4.37
CA PRO A 11 14.14 -11.61 -4.32
C PRO A 11 14.58 -11.99 -2.90
N TRP A 12 14.14 -11.25 -1.88
CA TRP A 12 14.48 -11.44 -0.47
C TRP A 12 13.35 -12.03 0.38
N GLY A 13 12.24 -12.46 -0.23
CA GLY A 13 11.14 -13.10 0.52
C GLY A 13 9.79 -13.07 -0.18
N ASN A 14 8.92 -13.98 0.25
CA ASN A 14 7.55 -14.12 -0.23
C ASN A 14 6.56 -13.94 0.92
N GLY A 15 5.29 -13.78 0.56
CA GLY A 15 4.21 -13.68 1.52
C GLY A 15 2.94 -13.14 0.90
N MET A 16 2.10 -12.52 1.72
CA MET A 16 0.78 -12.03 1.35
C MET A 16 0.64 -10.52 1.57
N VAL A 17 -0.01 -9.85 0.63
CA VAL A 17 -0.61 -8.53 0.86
C VAL A 17 -1.91 -8.77 1.61
N VAL A 18 -1.95 -8.40 2.88
CA VAL A 18 -3.07 -8.70 3.80
C VAL A 18 -4.03 -7.52 4.00
N GLN A 19 -3.56 -6.30 3.77
CA GLN A 19 -4.38 -5.09 3.68
C GLN A 19 -3.85 -4.17 2.58
N GLU A 20 -4.74 -3.37 2.00
CA GLU A 20 -4.41 -2.40 0.96
C GLU A 20 -5.34 -1.18 1.09
N ALA A 21 -4.77 0.02 1.10
CA ALA A 21 -5.51 1.27 0.97
C ALA A 21 -5.09 1.98 -0.32
N SER A 22 -6.05 2.37 -1.15
CA SER A 22 -5.81 3.07 -2.42
C SER A 22 -6.69 4.31 -2.56
N ILE A 23 -6.21 5.30 -3.29
CA ILE A 23 -7.02 6.39 -3.83
C ILE A 23 -6.79 6.51 -5.34
N THR A 24 -7.75 7.08 -6.06
CA THR A 24 -7.56 7.48 -7.46
C THR A 24 -7.08 8.93 -7.50
N SER A 25 -5.96 9.19 -8.19
CA SER A 25 -5.49 10.55 -8.52
C SER A 25 -5.55 10.81 -10.03
N LYS A 26 -5.12 12.00 -10.46
CA LYS A 26 -5.09 12.38 -11.89
C LYS A 26 -4.20 11.46 -12.73
N TYR A 27 -3.08 10.99 -12.18
CA TYR A 27 -2.03 10.33 -12.97
C TYR A 27 -1.87 8.85 -12.64
N HIS A 28 -2.21 8.45 -11.42
CA HIS A 28 -1.99 7.10 -10.94
C HIS A 28 -2.93 6.81 -9.75
N GLU A 29 -2.83 5.61 -9.22
CA GLU A 29 -3.53 5.18 -8.02
C GLU A 29 -2.51 5.03 -6.89
N PRO A 30 -2.31 6.06 -6.04
CA PRO A 30 -1.53 5.92 -4.82
C PRO A 30 -2.06 4.79 -3.95
N THR A 31 -1.17 3.92 -3.49
CA THR A 31 -1.52 2.73 -2.72
C THR A 31 -0.52 2.47 -1.61
N VAL A 32 -1.01 2.09 -0.43
CA VAL A 32 -0.18 1.49 0.61
C VAL A 32 -0.67 0.07 0.92
N GLN A 33 0.27 -0.83 1.15
CA GLN A 33 0.02 -2.26 1.39
C GLN A 33 0.71 -2.72 2.66
N LEU A 34 -0.02 -3.48 3.49
CA LEU A 34 0.59 -4.26 4.56
C LEU A 34 0.99 -5.62 3.99
N LEU A 35 2.28 -5.90 4.02
CA LEU A 35 2.88 -7.17 3.64
C LEU A 35 3.07 -8.01 4.90
N GLN A 36 2.67 -9.27 4.83
CA GLN A 36 3.00 -10.29 5.81
C GLN A 36 3.84 -11.35 5.13
N PHE A 37 5.09 -11.50 5.54
CA PHE A 37 6.01 -12.52 5.04
C PHE A 37 5.66 -13.89 5.62
N ASP A 38 6.08 -14.95 4.92
CA ASP A 38 5.83 -16.34 5.36
C ASP A 38 6.48 -16.67 6.71
N ASN A 39 7.55 -15.97 7.09
CA ASN A 39 8.21 -16.08 8.39
C ASN A 39 7.49 -15.30 9.52
N GLY A 40 6.36 -14.65 9.22
CA GLY A 40 5.56 -13.86 10.16
C GLY A 40 5.92 -12.37 10.22
N ASP A 41 7.02 -11.95 9.61
CA ASP A 41 7.43 -10.55 9.60
C ASP A 41 6.43 -9.67 8.83
N LYS A 42 6.34 -8.40 9.24
CA LYS A 42 5.45 -7.43 8.60
C LYS A 42 6.24 -6.27 8.03
N ALA A 43 5.87 -5.83 6.83
CA ALA A 43 6.42 -4.64 6.20
C ALA A 43 5.32 -3.78 5.60
N ILE A 44 5.56 -2.48 5.51
CA ILE A 44 4.68 -1.53 4.81
C ILE A 44 5.28 -1.19 3.45
N ARG A 45 4.47 -1.27 2.39
CA ARG A 45 4.89 -0.92 1.03
C ARG A 45 4.09 0.26 0.52
N PHE A 46 4.80 1.32 0.14
CA PHE A 46 4.27 2.45 -0.61
C PHE A 46 4.48 2.20 -2.10
N CYS A 47 3.40 2.23 -2.89
CA CYS A 47 3.46 1.96 -4.33
C CYS A 47 2.35 2.70 -5.07
N SER A 48 2.37 2.65 -6.39
CA SER A 48 1.26 3.13 -7.22
C SER A 48 0.86 2.11 -8.26
N TYR A 49 -0.37 2.23 -8.74
CA TYR A 49 -0.82 1.55 -9.94
C TYR A 49 -1.17 2.56 -11.04
N ASN A 50 -1.03 2.15 -12.28
CA ASN A 50 -1.51 2.91 -13.43
C ASN A 50 -2.32 1.98 -14.32
N LYS A 51 -3.59 2.32 -14.57
CA LYS A 51 -4.55 1.49 -15.33
C LYS A 51 -4.53 0.02 -14.88
N GLY A 52 -4.53 -0.19 -13.56
CA GLY A 52 -4.52 -1.51 -12.93
C GLY A 52 -3.15 -2.22 -12.87
N ARG A 53 -2.10 -1.70 -13.51
CA ARG A 53 -0.75 -2.28 -13.51
C ARG A 53 0.12 -1.68 -12.42
N PHE A 54 0.91 -2.53 -11.75
CA PHE A 54 1.84 -2.09 -10.71
C PHE A 54 2.92 -1.19 -11.32
N SER A 55 3.11 -0.02 -10.74
CA SER A 55 4.10 0.95 -11.19
C SER A 55 5.50 0.56 -10.72
N ARG A 56 6.50 0.75 -11.58
CA ARG A 56 7.93 0.56 -11.25
C ARG A 56 8.66 1.86 -10.92
N VAL A 57 7.92 2.97 -10.87
CA VAL A 57 8.47 4.28 -10.46
C VAL A 57 8.11 4.55 -8.99
N PRO A 58 8.85 5.45 -8.32
CA PRO A 58 8.50 5.87 -6.96
C PRO A 58 7.06 6.35 -6.84
N LEU A 59 6.45 6.13 -5.67
CA LEU A 59 5.19 6.75 -5.34
C LEU A 59 5.42 8.25 -5.09
N MET A 60 4.69 9.10 -5.80
CA MET A 60 4.65 10.54 -5.59
C MET A 60 3.21 10.95 -5.35
N ILE A 61 2.95 11.74 -4.31
CA ILE A 61 1.58 12.17 -3.96
C ILE A 61 1.56 13.69 -3.89
N ASP A 62 0.66 14.29 -4.65
CA ASP A 62 0.40 15.73 -4.60
C ASP A 62 -0.30 16.11 -3.28
N GLU A 63 -0.02 17.31 -2.76
CA GLU A 63 -0.60 17.83 -1.52
C GLU A 63 -2.14 17.73 -1.47
N LYS A 64 -2.80 18.03 -2.60
CA LYS A 64 -4.27 17.96 -2.75
C LYS A 64 -4.86 16.56 -2.47
N ASP A 65 -4.07 15.51 -2.72
CA ASP A 65 -4.50 14.12 -2.58
C ASP A 65 -3.98 13.49 -1.28
N LEU A 66 -3.04 14.14 -0.60
CA LEU A 66 -2.44 13.66 0.65
C LEU A 66 -3.50 13.46 1.75
N ARG A 67 -4.43 14.40 1.93
CA ARG A 67 -5.52 14.27 2.92
C ARG A 67 -6.45 13.09 2.60
N LYS A 68 -6.77 12.87 1.33
CA LYS A 68 -7.58 11.73 0.90
C LYS A 68 -6.84 10.42 1.15
N PHE A 69 -5.53 10.38 0.87
CA PHE A 69 -4.71 9.20 1.11
C PHE A 69 -4.60 8.86 2.60
N ALA A 70 -4.36 9.85 3.45
CA ALA A 70 -4.38 9.68 4.90
C ALA A 70 -5.74 9.16 5.40
N SER A 71 -6.84 9.63 4.81
CA SER A 71 -8.19 9.17 5.16
C SER A 71 -8.45 7.73 4.71
N ALA A 72 -7.93 7.33 3.56
CA ALA A 72 -7.99 5.93 3.10
C ALA A 72 -7.17 5.02 4.02
N ILE A 73 -5.98 5.45 4.43
CA ILE A 73 -5.11 4.73 5.37
C ILE A 73 -5.82 4.50 6.71
N LYS A 74 -6.46 5.54 7.27
CA LYS A 74 -7.16 5.46 8.56
C LYS A 74 -8.30 4.43 8.59
N LYS A 75 -8.87 4.08 7.43
CA LYS A 75 -9.92 3.05 7.33
C LYS A 75 -9.35 1.64 7.47
N GLU A 76 -8.08 1.44 7.11
CA GLU A 76 -7.37 0.17 7.22
C GLU A 76 -6.63 0.09 8.56
N LYS A 77 -7.27 -0.49 9.58
CA LYS A 77 -6.80 -0.43 10.97
C LYS A 77 -5.36 -0.88 11.18
N GLU A 78 -4.93 -1.99 10.58
CA GLU A 78 -3.57 -2.53 10.79
C GLU A 78 -2.53 -1.70 10.03
N ILE A 79 -2.85 -1.25 8.80
CA ILE A 79 -2.01 -0.29 8.07
C ILE A 79 -1.83 0.99 8.89
N TYR A 80 -2.93 1.57 9.40
CA TYR A 80 -2.87 2.79 10.19
C TYR A 80 -2.01 2.63 11.45
N LYS A 81 -2.21 1.54 12.20
CA LYS A 81 -1.39 1.20 13.38
C LYS A 81 0.10 1.01 13.05
N PHE A 82 0.39 0.45 11.87
CA PHE A 82 1.78 0.25 11.42
C PHE A 82 2.43 1.59 11.07
N ILE A 83 1.72 2.44 10.30
CA ILE A 83 2.22 3.74 9.84
C ILE A 83 2.36 4.74 10.99
N SER A 84 1.47 4.69 11.99
CA SER A 84 1.53 5.57 13.16
C SER A 84 2.78 5.36 14.03
N ARG A 85 3.65 4.39 13.70
CA ARG A 85 4.96 4.20 14.35
C ARG A 85 6.08 5.02 13.70
N LEU A 86 5.82 5.67 12.57
CA LEU A 86 6.79 6.53 11.90
C LEU A 86 6.88 7.95 12.50
N SER A 87 5.97 8.30 13.42
CA SER A 87 5.86 9.62 14.05
C SER A 87 5.24 9.52 15.43
#